data_AF-A0A521R4Y5-F1
#
_entry.id   AF-A0A521R4Y5-F1
#
_cell.length_a   1.000
_cell.length_b   1.000
_cell.length_c   1.000
_cell.angle_alpha   90.00
_cell.angle_beta   90.00
_cell.angle_gamma   90.00
#
_symmetry.space_group_name_H-M   'P 1'
#
loop_
_entity.id
_entity.type
_entity.pdbx_description
1 polymer ?
#
loop_
_entity_poly.entity_id
_entity_poly.type
_entity_poly.pdbx_seq_one_letter_code
_entity_poly.pdbx_strand_id
1 'polypeptide(L)'
;MNLTPRSPAYIALLVALGSFGPLTMSIYTPVMPSVGHELLTTPDNVKLTLTTYMLGFAVGQLFYGPLSDRYGRRPVLLGGLLFFAITSFACSFAPSIGGLIGLRILQGLGAASGSVLGRALTRDAYTFKEMPLVMSWISLGQNIAPSLAPTIGGFLGEWSSWRATFWFVGGFGAILFLVTLAGLRETNKFRSERIDLSSLLRGSGEMLRDRRFLGHILPLGFAFALNFGMLAGVPFVLQESMGFSPREFGLIVLLSVGGFTFGTFVNNRLVGRVAPVDIIMFSGWFHVAALVGMAALSLSGIVTWWAIVGPHMLLSFGTGMIVANANAGAVGLYPRLAGTASSLAGLAQMGMGAMGTIAVAALTVVGSRYVAMPMVIGLTPFAIATVLSARLLRGEPRAPKLDD
;
A
#
# COMPACT_ATOMS: atom_id res chain seq x y z
N MET A 1 23.60 -11.66 17.69
CA MET A 1 23.66 -10.22 17.33
C MET A 1 22.54 -9.52 18.08
N ASN A 2 22.79 -8.72 19.11
CA ASN A 2 21.72 -8.01 19.83
C ASN A 2 21.32 -6.74 19.06
N LEU A 3 20.06 -6.63 18.64
CA LEU A 3 19.54 -5.41 18.02
C LEU A 3 19.10 -4.44 19.11
N THR A 4 19.95 -3.47 19.42
CA THR A 4 19.66 -2.45 20.43
C THR A 4 18.85 -1.30 19.83
N PRO A 5 17.84 -0.76 20.54
CA PRO A 5 17.19 0.48 20.15
C PRO A 5 18.21 1.58 19.84
N ARG A 6 17.93 2.41 18.83
CA ARG A 6 18.82 3.48 18.30
C ARG A 6 20.03 3.01 17.49
N SER A 7 20.33 1.71 17.45
CA SER A 7 21.37 1.22 16.53
C SER A 7 20.90 1.32 15.06
N PRO A 8 21.82 1.56 14.10
CA PRO A 8 21.48 1.55 12.68
C PRO A 8 20.83 0.24 12.23
N ALA A 9 21.27 -0.90 12.78
CA ALA A 9 20.70 -2.21 12.48
C ALA A 9 19.24 -2.35 12.95
N TYR A 10 18.89 -1.78 14.11
CA TYR A 10 17.51 -1.77 14.59
C TYR A 10 16.62 -0.90 13.72
N ILE A 11 17.08 0.29 13.32
CA ILE A 11 16.35 1.17 12.39
C ILE A 11 16.18 0.46 11.04
N ALA A 12 17.23 -0.16 10.50
CA ALA A 12 17.16 -0.93 9.25
C ALA A 12 16.13 -2.07 9.33
N LEU A 13 16.06 -2.79 10.46
CA LEU A 13 15.02 -3.79 10.68
C LEU A 13 13.62 -3.15 10.64
N LEU A 14 13.40 -2.04 11.34
CA LEU A 14 12.10 -1.36 11.33
C LEU A 14 11.69 -0.90 9.92
N VAL A 15 12.64 -0.36 9.16
CA VAL A 15 12.43 0.04 7.76
C VAL A 15 12.05 -1.19 6.93
N ALA A 16 12.79 -2.30 7.04
CA ALA A 16 12.50 -3.52 6.32
C ALA A 16 11.11 -4.11 6.68
N LEU A 17 10.76 -4.13 7.97
CA LEU A 17 9.44 -4.57 8.45
C LEU A 17 8.30 -3.68 7.94
N GLY A 18 8.51 -2.37 7.84
CA GLY A 18 7.52 -1.46 7.27
C GLY A 18 7.35 -1.64 5.77
N SER A 19 8.41 -2.02 5.06
CA SER A 19 8.50 -1.96 3.60
C SER A 19 8.19 -3.29 2.89
N PHE A 20 8.37 -4.44 3.54
CA PHE A 20 8.30 -5.74 2.84
C PHE A 20 6.90 -6.10 2.32
N GLY A 21 5.84 -5.64 3.00
CA GLY A 21 4.46 -5.82 2.52
C GLY A 21 4.22 -5.10 1.18
N PRO A 22 4.36 -3.76 1.12
CA PRO A 22 4.29 -3.01 -0.13
C PRO A 22 5.24 -3.53 -1.23
N LEU A 23 6.46 -3.94 -0.86
CA LEU A 23 7.41 -4.58 -1.78
C LEU A 23 6.82 -5.85 -2.42
N THR A 24 6.28 -6.75 -1.59
CA THR A 24 5.70 -8.03 -2.02
C THR A 24 4.47 -7.86 -2.89
N MET A 25 3.70 -6.81 -2.65
CA MET A 25 2.58 -6.46 -3.50
C MET A 25 3.05 -6.04 -4.91
N SER A 26 4.04 -5.15 -4.96
CA SER A 26 4.43 -4.48 -6.21
C SER A 26 5.36 -5.31 -7.09
N ILE A 27 6.18 -6.18 -6.51
CA ILE A 27 7.13 -7.05 -7.24
C ILE A 27 6.42 -8.05 -8.16
N TYR A 28 5.16 -8.36 -7.86
CA TYR A 28 4.34 -9.31 -8.59
C TYR A 28 3.74 -8.73 -9.88
N THR A 29 3.55 -7.41 -9.94
CA THR A 29 2.87 -6.70 -11.04
C THR A 29 3.45 -6.94 -12.43
N PRO A 30 4.78 -6.91 -12.67
CA PRO A 30 5.37 -7.19 -13.99
C PRO A 30 5.13 -8.62 -14.47
N VAL A 31 4.93 -9.59 -13.57
CA VAL A 31 4.84 -11.01 -13.90
C VAL A 31 3.40 -11.52 -13.98
N MET A 32 2.41 -10.65 -13.74
CA MET A 32 1.00 -10.98 -13.78
C MET A 32 0.57 -11.61 -15.13
N PRO A 33 0.89 -11.04 -16.30
CA PRO A 33 0.51 -11.67 -17.57
C PRO A 33 1.07 -13.09 -17.72
N SER A 34 2.34 -13.31 -17.33
CA SER A 34 2.98 -14.63 -17.37
C SER A 34 2.28 -15.66 -16.48
N VAL A 35 1.75 -15.25 -15.33
CA VAL A 35 0.93 -16.12 -14.46
C VAL A 35 -0.36 -16.54 -15.18
N GLY A 36 -0.99 -15.61 -15.91
CA GLY A 36 -2.18 -15.85 -16.71
C GLY A 36 -1.94 -16.91 -17.78
N HIS A 37 -0.85 -16.76 -18.53
CA HIS A 37 -0.45 -17.71 -19.58
C HIS A 37 -0.10 -19.09 -19.03
N GLU A 38 0.70 -19.17 -17.96
CA GLU A 38 1.17 -20.47 -17.46
C GLU A 38 0.09 -21.26 -16.69
N LEU A 39 -0.77 -20.56 -15.95
CA LEU A 39 -1.89 -21.18 -15.23
C LEU A 39 -3.17 -21.28 -16.08
N LEU A 40 -3.08 -20.97 -17.39
CA LEU A 40 -4.17 -21.05 -18.37
C LEU A 40 -5.45 -20.39 -17.88
N THR A 41 -5.36 -19.12 -17.48
CA THR A 41 -6.47 -18.39 -16.86
C THR A 41 -6.66 -16.99 -17.44
N THR A 42 -7.75 -16.33 -17.06
CA THR A 42 -8.09 -14.99 -17.53
C THR A 42 -7.32 -13.91 -16.77
N PRO A 43 -7.05 -12.74 -17.40
CA PRO A 43 -6.47 -11.58 -16.73
C PRO A 43 -7.19 -11.19 -15.44
N ASP A 44 -8.51 -11.38 -15.36
CA ASP A 44 -9.29 -10.98 -14.20
C ASP A 44 -9.06 -11.89 -13.00
N ASN A 45 -8.90 -13.20 -13.22
CA ASN A 45 -8.50 -14.12 -12.16
C ASN A 45 -7.07 -13.82 -11.67
N VAL A 46 -6.18 -13.38 -12.56
CA VAL A 46 -4.84 -12.93 -12.14
C VAL A 46 -4.93 -11.65 -11.32
N LYS A 47 -5.72 -10.64 -11.72
CA LYS A 47 -5.93 -9.41 -10.94
C LYS A 47 -6.50 -9.73 -9.54
N LEU A 48 -7.35 -10.74 -9.41
CA LEU A 48 -7.85 -11.18 -8.11
C LEU A 48 -6.73 -11.62 -7.15
N THR A 49 -5.60 -12.14 -7.63
CA THR A 49 -4.45 -12.48 -6.75
C THR A 49 -3.82 -11.25 -6.08
N LEU A 50 -3.88 -10.09 -6.74
CA LEU A 50 -3.47 -8.81 -6.16
C LEU A 50 -4.53 -8.32 -5.18
N THR A 51 -5.79 -8.34 -5.59
CA THR A 51 -6.96 -8.00 -4.76
C THR A 51 -6.95 -8.78 -3.44
N THR A 52 -6.81 -10.10 -3.49
CA THR A 52 -6.90 -10.95 -2.30
C THR A 52 -5.72 -10.78 -1.37
N TYR A 53 -4.53 -10.51 -1.89
CA TYR A 53 -3.39 -10.10 -1.06
C TYR A 53 -3.68 -8.80 -0.31
N MET A 54 -4.24 -7.79 -1.00
CA MET A 54 -4.60 -6.52 -0.37
C MET A 54 -5.65 -6.69 0.71
N LEU A 55 -6.68 -7.51 0.47
CA LEU A 55 -7.69 -7.84 1.47
C LEU A 55 -7.07 -8.54 2.69
N GLY A 56 -6.25 -9.58 2.48
CA GLY A 56 -5.53 -10.26 3.56
C GLY A 56 -4.67 -9.29 4.38
N PHE A 57 -3.95 -8.40 3.69
CA PHE A 57 -3.13 -7.37 4.33
C PHE A 57 -3.97 -6.38 5.14
N ALA A 58 -5.07 -5.89 4.56
CA ALA A 58 -5.98 -4.94 5.20
C ALA A 58 -6.60 -5.52 6.48
N VAL A 59 -7.07 -6.77 6.40
CA VAL A 59 -7.60 -7.52 7.54
C VAL A 59 -6.52 -7.72 8.61
N GLY A 60 -5.29 -8.07 8.21
CA GLY A 60 -4.17 -8.23 9.12
C GLY A 60 -3.84 -6.97 9.92
N GLN A 61 -4.02 -5.77 9.35
CA GLN A 61 -3.77 -4.50 10.06
C GLN A 61 -4.59 -4.37 11.35
N LEU A 62 -5.76 -5.03 11.44
CA LEU A 62 -6.66 -4.95 12.59
C LEU A 62 -6.26 -5.88 13.74
N PHE A 63 -5.66 -7.04 13.43
CA PHE A 63 -5.43 -8.09 14.42
C PHE A 63 -4.06 -8.05 15.08
N TYR A 64 -3.00 -7.65 14.36
CA TYR A 64 -1.64 -7.72 14.90
C TYR A 64 -1.38 -6.79 16.09
N GLY A 65 -2.05 -5.64 16.16
CA GLY A 65 -1.95 -4.73 17.30
C GLY A 65 -2.39 -5.41 18.60
N PRO A 66 -3.68 -5.77 18.74
CA PRO A 66 -4.21 -6.45 19.93
C PRO A 66 -3.50 -7.76 20.26
N LEU A 67 -3.16 -8.57 19.24
CA LEU A 67 -2.42 -9.81 19.44
C LEU A 67 -1.06 -9.56 20.08
N SER A 68 -0.32 -8.56 19.62
CA SER A 68 1.01 -8.24 20.16
C SER A 68 0.98 -7.48 21.48
N ASP A 69 -0.10 -6.75 21.77
CA ASP A 69 -0.33 -6.16 23.08
C ASP A 69 -0.57 -7.26 24.13
N ARG A 70 -1.23 -8.37 23.76
CA ARG A 70 -1.47 -9.53 24.64
C ARG A 70 -0.28 -10.47 24.75
N TYR A 71 0.18 -11.01 23.62
CA TYR A 71 1.18 -12.08 23.60
C TYR A 71 2.63 -11.55 23.58
N GLY A 72 2.84 -10.25 23.35
CA GLY A 72 4.15 -9.62 23.21
C GLY A 72 4.51 -9.32 21.75
N ARG A 73 5.42 -8.35 21.52
CA ARG A 73 5.81 -7.93 20.16
C ARG A 73 6.57 -9.02 19.44
N ARG A 74 7.59 -9.58 20.11
CA ARG A 74 8.52 -10.55 19.53
C ARG A 74 7.83 -11.85 19.07
N PRO A 75 7.07 -12.57 19.91
CA PRO A 75 6.47 -13.83 19.49
C PRO A 75 5.46 -13.66 18.35
N VAL A 76 4.66 -12.60 18.40
CA VAL A 76 3.66 -12.32 17.34
C VAL A 76 4.35 -11.92 16.03
N LEU A 77 5.43 -11.14 16.09
CA LEU A 77 6.22 -10.80 14.89
C LEU A 77 6.88 -12.04 14.28
N LEU A 78 7.48 -12.90 15.09
CA LEU A 78 8.09 -14.15 14.61
C LEU A 78 7.04 -15.06 13.95
N GLY A 79 5.87 -15.22 14.56
CA GLY A 79 4.77 -15.98 13.98
C GLY A 79 4.30 -15.38 12.65
N GLY A 80 4.15 -14.06 12.57
CA GLY A 80 3.75 -13.36 11.34
C GLY A 80 4.77 -13.49 10.21
N LEU A 81 6.07 -13.31 10.51
CA LEU A 81 7.15 -13.44 9.52
C LEU A 81 7.32 -14.88 9.03
N LEU A 82 7.21 -15.87 9.92
CA LEU A 82 7.26 -17.28 9.55
C LEU A 82 6.07 -17.65 8.66
N PHE A 83 4.87 -17.23 9.06
CA PHE A 83 3.65 -17.45 8.29
C PHE A 83 3.73 -16.82 6.91
N PHE A 84 4.24 -15.59 6.82
CA PHE A 84 4.50 -14.91 5.55
C PHE A 84 5.53 -15.65 4.69
N ALA A 85 6.64 -16.11 5.25
CA ALA A 85 7.66 -16.84 4.50
C ALA A 85 7.11 -18.15 3.93
N ILE A 86 6.43 -18.95 4.76
CA ILE A 86 5.81 -20.22 4.35
C ILE A 86 4.78 -20.00 3.25
N THR A 87 3.87 -19.04 3.43
CA THR A 87 2.83 -18.74 2.43
C THR A 87 3.41 -18.18 1.13
N SER A 88 4.50 -17.41 1.21
CA SER A 88 5.22 -16.93 0.02
C SER A 88 5.84 -18.08 -0.77
N PHE A 89 6.54 -19.02 -0.10
CA PHE A 89 7.05 -20.21 -0.78
C PHE A 89 5.92 -21.07 -1.34
N ALA A 90 4.83 -21.25 -0.59
CA ALA A 90 3.66 -21.98 -1.07
C ALA A 90 3.04 -21.36 -2.33
N CYS A 91 2.99 -20.02 -2.45
CA CYS A 91 2.53 -19.34 -3.66
C CYS A 91 3.37 -19.72 -4.89
N SER A 92 4.67 -19.92 -4.73
CA SER A 92 5.55 -20.36 -5.82
C SER A 92 5.23 -21.77 -6.33
N PHE A 93 4.65 -22.63 -5.50
CA PHE A 93 4.27 -23.99 -5.87
C PHE A 93 2.78 -24.13 -6.23
N ALA A 94 2.05 -23.02 -6.35
CA ALA A 94 0.62 -23.06 -6.67
C ALA A 94 0.39 -23.70 -8.06
N PRO A 95 -0.37 -24.81 -8.14
CA PRO A 95 -0.60 -25.51 -9.40
C PRO A 95 -1.76 -24.91 -10.21
N SER A 96 -2.54 -24.00 -9.61
CA SER A 96 -3.71 -23.38 -10.23
C SER A 96 -3.93 -21.97 -9.72
N ILE A 97 -4.64 -21.16 -10.50
CA ILE A 97 -4.96 -19.79 -10.12
C ILE A 97 -5.82 -19.72 -8.85
N GLY A 98 -6.75 -20.65 -8.66
CA GLY A 98 -7.58 -20.69 -7.45
C GLY A 98 -6.77 -20.92 -6.19
N GLY A 99 -5.80 -21.85 -6.24
CA GLY A 99 -4.84 -22.07 -5.16
C GLY A 99 -3.99 -20.82 -4.88
N LEU A 100 -3.50 -20.16 -5.93
CA LEU A 100 -2.73 -18.93 -5.80
C LEU A 100 -3.56 -17.80 -5.17
N ILE A 101 -4.80 -17.58 -5.62
CA ILE A 101 -5.72 -16.57 -5.05
C ILE A 101 -5.90 -16.78 -3.55
N GLY A 102 -6.12 -18.02 -3.11
CA GLY A 102 -6.28 -18.36 -1.69
C GLY A 102 -5.00 -18.13 -0.89
N LEU A 103 -3.86 -18.60 -1.40
CA LEU A 103 -2.56 -18.40 -0.76
C LEU A 103 -2.18 -16.92 -0.66
N ARG A 104 -2.59 -16.10 -1.62
CA ARG A 104 -2.36 -14.65 -1.61
C ARG A 104 -3.07 -13.94 -0.47
N ILE A 105 -4.28 -14.38 -0.07
CA ILE A 105 -4.95 -13.89 1.16
C ILE A 105 -4.05 -14.15 2.37
N LEU A 106 -3.56 -15.37 2.50
CA LEU A 106 -2.73 -15.79 3.62
C LEU A 106 -1.38 -15.04 3.64
N GLN A 107 -0.77 -14.86 2.47
CA GLN A 107 0.46 -14.10 2.31
C GLN A 107 0.27 -12.62 2.68
N GLY A 108 -0.84 -12.01 2.26
CA GLY A 108 -1.21 -10.65 2.64
C GLY A 108 -1.39 -10.51 4.14
N LEU A 109 -2.10 -11.45 4.76
CA LEU A 109 -2.29 -11.51 6.20
C LEU A 109 -0.94 -11.56 6.92
N GLY A 110 -0.04 -12.48 6.55
CA GLY A 110 1.31 -12.54 7.12
C GLY A 110 2.11 -11.25 6.91
N ALA A 111 1.99 -10.63 5.73
CA ALA A 111 2.71 -9.41 5.39
C ALA A 111 2.32 -8.19 6.24
N ALA A 112 1.08 -8.14 6.76
CA ALA A 112 0.64 -7.06 7.64
C ALA A 112 1.42 -7.01 8.97
N SER A 113 1.98 -8.15 9.41
CA SER A 113 2.68 -8.28 10.69
C SER A 113 3.80 -7.26 10.86
N GLY A 114 4.75 -7.17 9.93
CA GLY A 114 5.87 -6.24 10.05
C GLY A 114 5.44 -4.77 9.93
N SER A 115 4.42 -4.45 9.13
CA SER A 115 3.92 -3.07 9.04
C SER A 115 3.31 -2.59 10.36
N VAL A 116 2.45 -3.39 10.98
CA VAL A 116 1.81 -3.04 12.27
C VAL A 116 2.84 -3.08 13.40
N LEU A 117 3.61 -4.17 13.49
CA LEU A 117 4.52 -4.40 14.60
C LEU A 117 5.79 -3.55 14.50
N GLY A 118 6.23 -3.17 13.29
CA GLY A 118 7.31 -2.19 13.12
C GLY A 118 6.94 -0.83 13.73
N ARG A 119 5.70 -0.37 13.54
CA ARG A 119 5.21 0.86 14.19
C ARG A 119 5.09 0.70 15.70
N ALA A 120 4.57 -0.44 16.18
CA ALA A 120 4.47 -0.73 17.60
C ALA A 120 5.84 -0.80 18.30
N LEU A 121 6.82 -1.48 17.68
CA LEU A 121 8.21 -1.55 18.15
C LEU A 121 8.84 -0.15 18.21
N THR A 122 8.59 0.70 17.20
CA THR A 122 9.08 2.07 17.21
C THR A 122 8.50 2.87 18.38
N ARG A 123 7.19 2.74 18.64
CA ARG A 123 6.52 3.40 19.76
C ARG A 123 7.05 2.91 21.12
N ASP A 124 7.35 1.61 21.24
CA ASP A 124 7.85 1.04 22.48
C ASP A 124 9.33 1.44 22.75
N ALA A 125 10.12 1.67 21.69
CA ALA A 125 11.58 1.85 21.78
C ALA A 125 12.06 3.32 21.77
N TYR A 126 11.27 4.24 21.21
CA TYR A 126 11.67 5.64 20.99
C TYR A 126 10.77 6.61 21.74
N THR A 127 11.35 7.73 22.16
CA THR A 127 10.62 8.82 22.82
C THR A 127 9.75 9.58 21.81
N PHE A 128 8.82 10.41 22.33
CA PHE A 128 7.97 11.28 21.50
C PHE A 128 8.78 12.22 20.58
N LYS A 129 9.99 12.64 21.00
CA LYS A 129 10.88 13.48 20.19
C LYS A 129 11.62 12.72 19.10
N GLU A 130 11.95 11.45 19.33
CA GLU A 130 12.72 10.61 18.39
C GLU A 130 11.83 9.90 17.36
N MET A 131 10.59 9.56 17.76
CA MET A 131 9.66 8.77 16.95
C MET A 131 9.39 9.36 15.55
N PRO A 132 9.19 10.68 15.35
CA PRO A 132 8.98 11.24 14.03
C PRO A 132 10.13 10.96 13.05
N LEU A 133 11.39 11.01 13.52
CA LEU A 133 12.56 10.73 12.71
C LEU A 133 12.57 9.26 12.26
N VAL A 134 12.35 8.32 13.18
CA VAL A 134 12.33 6.89 12.82
C VAL A 134 11.16 6.56 11.90
N MET A 135 9.99 7.18 12.12
CA MET A 135 8.83 7.05 11.25
C MET A 135 9.09 7.59 9.84
N SER A 136 9.89 8.65 9.70
CA SER A 136 10.31 9.15 8.38
C SER A 136 11.19 8.14 7.62
N TRP A 137 12.09 7.43 8.30
CA TRP A 137 12.88 6.35 7.69
C TRP A 137 12.03 5.17 7.25
N ILE A 138 11.09 4.76 8.10
CA ILE A 138 10.12 3.70 7.75
C ILE A 138 9.30 4.13 6.53
N SER A 139 8.81 5.37 6.54
CA SER A 139 8.05 5.95 5.42
C SER A 139 8.88 5.99 4.14
N LEU A 140 10.16 6.36 4.23
CA LEU A 140 11.08 6.35 3.09
C LEU A 140 11.20 4.95 2.48
N GLY A 141 11.41 3.92 3.31
CA GLY A 141 11.44 2.54 2.84
C GLY A 141 10.13 2.09 2.19
N GLN A 142 8.99 2.48 2.79
CA GLN A 142 7.65 2.20 2.26
C GLN A 142 7.39 2.86 0.92
N ASN A 143 8.12 3.92 0.56
CA ASN A 143 8.06 4.54 -0.76
C ASN A 143 9.05 3.89 -1.73
N ILE A 144 10.32 3.75 -1.33
CA ILE A 144 11.40 3.24 -2.21
C ILE A 144 11.17 1.77 -2.57
N ALA A 145 10.79 0.93 -1.60
CA ALA A 145 10.68 -0.50 -1.83
C ALA A 145 9.63 -0.86 -2.90
N PRO A 146 8.36 -0.43 -2.82
CA PRO A 146 7.39 -0.71 -3.89
C PRO A 146 7.75 -0.02 -5.21
N SER A 147 8.55 1.05 -5.17
CA SER A 147 9.00 1.76 -6.37
C SER A 147 10.01 0.95 -7.19
N LEU A 148 10.94 0.28 -6.52
CA LEU A 148 11.95 -0.56 -7.17
C LEU A 148 11.42 -1.98 -7.44
N ALA A 149 10.37 -2.39 -6.76
CA ALA A 149 9.84 -3.74 -6.80
C ALA A 149 9.40 -4.19 -8.21
N PRO A 150 8.64 -3.41 -9.02
CA PRO A 150 8.31 -3.81 -10.39
C PRO A 150 9.53 -4.03 -11.28
N THR A 151 10.59 -3.24 -11.11
CA THR A 151 11.85 -3.46 -11.84
C THR A 151 12.48 -4.80 -11.44
N ILE A 152 12.64 -5.05 -10.13
CA ILE A 152 13.18 -6.32 -9.64
C ILE A 152 12.32 -7.50 -10.13
N GLY A 153 10.99 -7.38 -10.03
CA GLY A 153 10.05 -8.40 -10.48
C GLY A 153 10.11 -8.66 -11.98
N GLY A 154 10.31 -7.62 -12.79
CA GLY A 154 10.45 -7.73 -14.24
C GLY A 154 11.68 -8.55 -14.62
N PHE A 155 12.83 -8.25 -14.01
CA PHE A 155 14.06 -9.02 -14.21
C PHE A 155 13.92 -10.47 -13.70
N LEU A 156 13.35 -10.69 -12.52
CA LEU A 156 13.11 -12.04 -11.99
C LEU A 156 12.18 -12.87 -12.88
N GLY A 157 11.13 -12.23 -13.41
CA GLY A 157 10.17 -12.85 -14.31
C GLY A 157 10.76 -13.23 -15.65
N GLU A 158 11.58 -12.35 -16.23
CA GLU A 158 12.23 -12.58 -17.53
C GLU A 158 13.35 -13.64 -17.45
N TRP A 159 14.16 -13.62 -16.38
CA TRP A 159 15.32 -14.53 -16.27
C TRP A 159 14.97 -15.93 -15.77
N SER A 160 13.88 -16.08 -15.02
CA SER A 160 13.49 -17.37 -14.43
C SER A 160 12.02 -17.65 -14.69
N SER A 161 11.14 -17.11 -13.86
CA SER A 161 9.70 -17.28 -13.97
C SER A 161 9.01 -16.34 -12.97
N TRP A 162 7.68 -16.21 -13.08
CA TRP A 162 6.88 -15.49 -12.08
C TRP A 162 7.06 -16.06 -10.66
N ARG A 163 7.40 -17.35 -10.52
CA ARG A 163 7.66 -18.01 -9.22
C ARG A 163 8.87 -17.43 -8.50
N ALA A 164 9.86 -16.93 -9.23
CA ALA A 164 11.05 -16.32 -8.64
C ALA A 164 10.71 -15.08 -7.80
N THR A 165 9.65 -14.35 -8.13
CA THR A 165 9.17 -13.23 -7.31
C THR A 165 8.72 -13.70 -5.92
N PHE A 166 8.10 -14.88 -5.84
CA PHE A 166 7.67 -15.50 -4.59
C PHE A 166 8.83 -16.07 -3.77
N TRP A 167 9.83 -16.67 -4.43
CA TRP A 167 11.07 -17.09 -3.77
C TRP A 167 11.83 -15.91 -3.17
N PHE A 168 11.92 -14.81 -3.92
CA PHE A 168 12.60 -13.60 -3.46
C PHE A 168 11.96 -13.04 -2.19
N VAL A 169 10.64 -12.84 -2.19
CA VAL A 169 9.95 -12.28 -1.02
C VAL A 169 9.85 -13.28 0.14
N GLY A 170 9.71 -14.58 -0.15
CA GLY A 170 9.75 -15.64 0.86
C GLY A 170 11.13 -15.71 1.55
N GLY A 171 12.21 -15.62 0.76
CA GLY A 171 13.58 -15.54 1.27
C GLY A 171 13.81 -14.28 2.09
N PHE A 172 13.32 -13.12 1.62
CA PHE A 172 13.37 -11.88 2.39
C PHE A 172 12.64 -11.99 3.73
N GLY A 173 11.44 -12.57 3.74
CA GLY A 173 10.69 -12.87 4.96
C GLY A 173 11.42 -13.81 5.91
N ALA A 174 12.06 -14.86 5.38
CA ALA A 174 12.87 -15.80 6.16
C ALA A 174 14.11 -15.12 6.78
N ILE A 175 14.78 -14.23 6.03
CA ILE A 175 15.89 -13.43 6.56
C ILE A 175 15.41 -12.54 7.71
N LEU A 176 14.29 -11.82 7.53
CA LEU A 176 13.71 -10.99 8.59
C LEU A 176 13.32 -11.82 9.82
N PHE A 177 12.78 -13.03 9.62
CA PHE A 177 12.49 -13.97 10.69
C PHE A 177 13.76 -14.34 11.46
N LEU A 178 14.84 -14.74 10.77
CA LEU A 178 16.11 -15.11 11.40
C LEU A 178 16.76 -13.93 12.15
N VAL A 179 16.78 -12.74 11.54
CA VAL A 179 17.29 -11.51 12.16
C VAL A 179 16.49 -11.15 13.42
N THR A 180 15.17 -11.25 13.35
CA THR A 180 14.27 -11.00 14.49
C THR A 180 14.47 -12.06 15.59
N LEU A 181 14.61 -13.33 15.21
CA LEU A 181 14.79 -14.44 16.14
C LEU A 181 16.10 -14.28 16.92
N ALA A 182 17.18 -13.96 16.21
CA ALA A 182 18.53 -13.86 16.77
C ALA A 182 18.79 -12.54 17.51
N GLY A 183 18.08 -11.45 17.17
CA GLY A 183 18.47 -10.12 17.64
C GLY A 183 17.41 -9.26 18.30
N LEU A 184 16.11 -9.47 18.03
CA LEU A 184 15.06 -8.67 18.65
C LEU A 184 14.69 -9.25 20.02
N ARG A 185 14.74 -8.40 21.05
CA ARG A 185 14.21 -8.71 22.39
C ARG A 185 12.77 -8.23 22.52
N GLU A 186 12.05 -8.77 23.51
CA GLU A 186 10.70 -8.30 23.83
C GLU A 186 10.73 -6.82 24.25
N THR A 187 9.88 -5.99 23.64
CA THR A 187 9.75 -4.56 23.94
C THR A 187 8.47 -4.23 24.72
N ASN A 188 7.44 -5.08 24.63
CA ASN A 188 6.20 -4.85 25.35
C ASN A 188 6.39 -5.18 26.85
N LYS A 189 6.60 -4.13 27.66
CA LYS A 189 6.74 -4.22 29.11
C LYS A 189 5.41 -4.43 29.85
N PHE A 190 4.30 -3.99 29.25
CA PHE A 190 2.97 -3.98 29.87
C PHE A 190 1.98 -4.73 28.99
N ARG A 191 2.00 -6.06 29.09
CA ARG A 191 1.11 -6.92 28.32
C ARG A 191 -0.34 -6.73 28.79
N SER A 192 -1.25 -6.62 27.84
CA SER A 192 -2.68 -6.62 28.14
C SER A 192 -3.08 -7.97 28.74
N GLU A 193 -3.98 -7.98 29.73
CA GLU A 193 -4.50 -9.20 30.32
C GLU A 193 -5.43 -9.97 29.39
N ARG A 194 -6.13 -9.26 28.49
CA ARG A 194 -7.11 -9.83 27.56
C ARG A 194 -7.04 -9.13 26.20
N ILE A 195 -7.46 -9.83 25.16
CA ILE A 195 -7.71 -9.20 23.86
C ILE A 195 -9.11 -8.62 23.92
N ASP A 196 -9.22 -7.30 24.08
CA ASP A 196 -10.50 -6.62 24.12
C ASP A 196 -10.92 -6.16 22.72
N LEU A 197 -11.45 -7.09 21.93
CA LEU A 197 -12.02 -6.76 20.62
C LEU A 197 -13.23 -5.83 20.75
N SER A 198 -13.93 -5.86 21.87
CA SER A 198 -15.16 -5.10 22.05
C SER A 198 -14.88 -3.60 22.12
N SER A 199 -13.90 -3.16 22.91
CA SER A 199 -13.52 -1.74 22.95
C SER A 199 -12.82 -1.30 21.67
N LEU A 200 -12.09 -2.20 20.99
CA LEU A 200 -11.52 -1.88 19.68
C LEU A 200 -12.60 -1.64 18.63
N LEU A 201 -13.61 -2.51 18.55
CA LEU A 201 -14.73 -2.35 17.62
C LEU A 201 -15.56 -1.11 17.96
N ARG A 202 -15.81 -0.86 19.26
CA ARG A 202 -16.52 0.34 19.71
C ARG A 202 -15.74 1.61 19.36
N GLY A 203 -14.46 1.68 19.70
CA GLY A 203 -13.60 2.82 19.38
C GLY A 203 -13.47 3.04 17.87
N SER A 204 -13.37 1.96 17.09
CA SER A 204 -13.39 2.04 15.62
C SER A 204 -14.73 2.57 15.11
N GLY A 205 -15.85 2.11 15.67
CA GLY A 205 -17.19 2.58 15.31
C GLY A 205 -17.47 4.03 15.74
N GLU A 206 -16.83 4.53 16.79
CA GLU A 206 -16.86 5.94 17.18
C GLU A 206 -16.06 6.78 16.19
N MET A 207 -14.84 6.36 15.82
CA MET A 207 -14.01 7.04 14.81
C MET A 207 -14.69 7.09 13.43
N LEU A 208 -15.30 5.98 12.99
CA LEU A 208 -16.00 5.90 11.71
C LEU A 208 -17.29 6.74 11.66
N ARG A 209 -17.77 7.25 12.80
CA ARG A 209 -18.87 8.22 12.86
C ARG A 209 -18.38 9.68 12.94
N ASP A 210 -17.12 9.92 13.29
CA ASP A 210 -16.53 11.26 13.28
C ASP A 210 -16.25 11.70 11.84
N ARG A 211 -16.94 12.75 11.40
CA ARG A 211 -16.80 13.32 10.06
C ARG A 211 -15.38 13.79 9.76
N ARG A 212 -14.64 14.26 10.75
CA ARG A 212 -13.25 14.71 10.59
C ARG A 212 -12.33 13.54 10.29
N PHE A 213 -12.50 12.46 11.05
CA PHE A 213 -11.77 11.22 10.82
C PHE A 213 -12.06 10.65 9.42
N LEU A 214 -13.34 10.59 9.04
CA LEU A 214 -13.77 10.19 7.70
C LEU A 214 -13.17 11.08 6.61
N GLY A 215 -13.08 12.40 6.84
CA GLY A 215 -12.48 13.36 5.92
C GLY A 215 -10.99 13.12 5.65
N HIS A 216 -10.27 12.45 6.55
CA HIS A 216 -8.89 12.02 6.30
C HIS A 216 -8.80 10.64 5.65
N ILE A 217 -9.52 9.65 6.17
CA ILE A 217 -9.35 8.25 5.72
C ILE A 217 -9.99 7.97 4.35
N LEU A 218 -11.08 8.66 3.99
CA LEU A 218 -11.78 8.39 2.72
C LEU A 218 -10.99 8.89 1.51
N PRO A 219 -10.49 10.15 1.45
CA PRO A 219 -9.62 10.57 0.36
C PRO A 219 -8.37 9.70 0.24
N LEU A 220 -7.80 9.29 1.38
CA LEU A 220 -6.66 8.38 1.42
C LEU A 220 -6.99 7.01 0.80
N GLY A 221 -8.10 6.39 1.20
CA GLY A 221 -8.55 5.11 0.64
C GLY A 221 -8.84 5.21 -0.86
N PHE A 222 -9.58 6.23 -1.30
CA PHE A 222 -9.90 6.42 -2.72
C PHE A 222 -8.65 6.70 -3.56
N ALA A 223 -7.68 7.47 -3.06
CA ALA A 223 -6.39 7.67 -3.73
C ALA A 223 -5.62 6.35 -3.93
N PHE A 224 -5.75 5.41 -2.99
CA PHE A 224 -5.16 4.08 -3.09
C PHE A 224 -5.96 3.17 -4.05
N ALA A 225 -7.29 3.27 -4.08
CA ALA A 225 -8.13 2.59 -5.08
C ALA A 225 -7.68 2.94 -6.50
N LEU A 226 -7.44 4.23 -6.75
CA LEU A 226 -6.93 4.73 -8.01
C LEU A 226 -5.55 4.17 -8.35
N ASN A 227 -4.59 4.25 -7.43
CA ASN A 227 -3.21 3.85 -7.70
C ASN A 227 -3.09 2.33 -7.92
N PHE A 228 -3.74 1.53 -7.07
CA PHE A 228 -3.69 0.07 -7.21
C PHE A 228 -4.56 -0.47 -8.34
N GLY A 229 -5.68 0.20 -8.66
CA GLY A 229 -6.44 -0.12 -9.86
C GLY A 229 -5.62 0.11 -11.13
N MET A 230 -4.84 1.20 -11.20
CA MET A 230 -3.86 1.40 -12.27
C MET A 230 -2.83 0.27 -12.27
N LEU A 231 -2.24 -0.03 -11.11
CA LEU A 231 -1.21 -1.06 -10.97
C LEU A 231 -1.68 -2.47 -11.40
N ALA A 232 -2.97 -2.78 -11.26
CA ALA A 232 -3.57 -4.04 -11.69
C ALA A 232 -3.83 -4.11 -13.20
N GLY A 233 -4.12 -2.97 -13.85
CA GLY A 233 -4.48 -2.91 -15.27
C GLY A 233 -3.30 -2.67 -16.21
N VAL A 234 -2.37 -1.78 -15.83
CA VAL A 234 -1.26 -1.35 -16.70
C VAL A 234 -0.37 -2.49 -17.21
N PRO A 235 -0.05 -3.56 -16.44
CA PRO A 235 0.76 -4.68 -16.96
C PRO A 235 0.15 -5.34 -18.19
N PHE A 236 -1.16 -5.61 -18.18
CA PHE A 236 -1.85 -6.24 -19.30
C PHE A 236 -1.88 -5.31 -20.53
N VAL A 237 -2.08 -4.01 -20.31
CA VAL A 237 -2.08 -3.06 -21.42
C VAL A 237 -0.70 -2.93 -22.06
N LEU A 238 0.36 -2.70 -21.26
CA LEU A 238 1.71 -2.54 -21.80
C LEU A 238 2.24 -3.85 -22.38
N GLN A 239 2.02 -4.99 -21.74
CA GLN A 239 2.63 -6.25 -22.18
C GLN A 239 1.79 -6.99 -23.22
N GLU A 240 0.48 -7.17 -23.01
CA GLU A 240 -0.35 -7.93 -23.95
C GLU A 240 -0.81 -7.09 -25.14
N SER A 241 -1.10 -5.80 -24.95
CA SER A 241 -1.57 -4.93 -26.05
C SER A 241 -0.45 -4.19 -26.79
N MET A 242 0.64 -3.84 -26.10
CA MET A 242 1.77 -3.09 -26.71
C MET A 242 3.05 -3.92 -26.87
N GLY A 243 3.09 -5.16 -26.38
CA GLY A 243 4.19 -6.09 -26.59
C GLY A 243 5.45 -5.84 -25.75
N PHE A 244 5.39 -4.98 -24.72
CA PHE A 244 6.54 -4.76 -23.82
C PHE A 244 6.86 -6.02 -23.01
N SER A 245 8.14 -6.28 -22.76
CA SER A 245 8.56 -7.35 -21.86
C SER A 245 8.31 -6.99 -20.38
N PRO A 246 8.30 -7.98 -19.45
CA PRO A 246 8.20 -7.72 -18.01
C PRO A 246 9.27 -6.75 -17.48
N ARG A 247 10.50 -6.83 -18.02
CA ARG A 247 11.60 -5.91 -17.75
C ARG A 247 11.29 -4.49 -18.20
N GLU A 248 10.83 -4.33 -19.43
CA GLU A 248 10.53 -3.01 -20.00
C GLU A 248 9.38 -2.36 -19.23
N PHE A 249 8.34 -3.14 -18.90
CA PHE A 249 7.28 -2.71 -17.99
C PHE A 249 7.84 -2.20 -16.66
N GLY A 250 8.73 -2.96 -16.01
CA GLY A 250 9.33 -2.58 -14.73
C GLY A 250 10.09 -1.24 -14.82
N LEU A 251 10.87 -1.06 -15.89
CA LEU A 251 11.62 0.18 -16.15
C LEU A 251 10.70 1.37 -16.47
N ILE A 252 9.62 1.14 -17.23
CA ILE A 252 8.65 2.18 -17.60
C ILE A 252 7.86 2.64 -16.36
N VAL A 253 7.37 1.70 -15.55
CA VAL A 253 6.55 2.02 -14.37
C VAL A 253 7.38 2.67 -13.26
N LEU A 254 8.71 2.51 -13.26
CA LEU A 254 9.60 3.29 -12.40
C LEU A 254 9.42 4.80 -12.60
N LEU A 255 9.00 5.27 -13.78
CA LEU A 255 8.68 6.68 -14.00
C LEU A 255 7.44 7.13 -13.19
N SER A 256 6.48 6.23 -12.96
CA SER A 256 5.27 6.51 -12.17
C SER A 256 5.60 6.86 -10.72
N VAL A 257 6.68 6.29 -10.19
CA VAL A 257 7.25 6.62 -8.87
C VAL A 257 7.65 8.09 -8.79
N GLY A 258 8.17 8.64 -9.90
CA GLY A 258 8.52 10.05 -10.00
C GLY A 258 7.33 10.94 -9.70
N GLY A 259 6.13 10.58 -10.16
CA GLY A 259 4.89 11.28 -9.83
C GLY A 259 4.62 11.33 -8.33
N PHE A 260 4.58 10.16 -7.67
CA PHE A 260 4.34 10.06 -6.22
C PHE A 260 5.41 10.80 -5.40
N THR A 261 6.67 10.60 -5.74
CA THR A 261 7.83 11.21 -5.06
C THR A 261 7.79 12.72 -5.22
N PHE A 262 7.49 13.22 -6.42
CA PHE A 262 7.37 14.65 -6.66
C PHE A 262 6.19 15.27 -5.92
N GLY A 263 5.06 14.56 -5.84
CA GLY A 263 3.91 14.97 -5.02
C GLY A 263 4.25 15.09 -3.55
N THR A 264 4.98 14.11 -3.01
CA THR A 264 5.47 14.13 -1.63
C THR A 264 6.46 15.29 -1.39
N PHE A 265 7.35 15.54 -2.35
CA PHE A 265 8.30 16.65 -2.29
C PHE A 265 7.58 18.02 -2.30
N VAL A 266 6.61 18.21 -3.20
CA VAL A 266 5.78 19.42 -3.24
C VAL A 266 5.01 19.58 -1.94
N ASN A 267 4.40 18.51 -1.43
CA ASN A 267 3.75 18.51 -0.13
C ASN A 267 4.68 19.01 0.98
N ASN A 268 5.89 18.46 1.09
CA ASN A 268 6.83 18.84 2.14
C ASN A 268 7.25 20.32 2.05
N ARG A 269 7.21 20.92 0.85
CA ARG A 269 7.44 22.37 0.66
C ARG A 269 6.22 23.23 1.00
N LEU A 270 5.02 22.67 0.92
CA LEU A 270 3.77 23.33 1.28
C LEU A 270 3.44 23.23 2.77
N VAL A 271 3.89 22.16 3.45
CA VAL A 271 3.75 22.00 4.90
C VAL A 271 4.37 23.21 5.61
N GLY A 272 3.63 23.79 6.55
CA GLY A 272 3.98 25.04 7.24
C GLY A 272 3.52 26.31 6.52
N ARG A 273 3.26 26.24 5.20
CA ARG A 273 2.79 27.38 4.39
C ARG A 273 1.30 27.30 4.05
N VAL A 274 0.79 26.09 3.86
CA VAL A 274 -0.61 25.78 3.49
C VAL A 274 -1.18 24.82 4.53
N ALA A 275 -2.46 25.01 4.88
CA ALA A 275 -3.12 24.11 5.82
C ALA A 275 -3.22 22.69 5.23
N PRO A 276 -2.90 21.62 6.00
CA PRO A 276 -2.97 20.23 5.52
C PRO A 276 -4.32 19.85 4.89
N VAL A 277 -5.41 20.39 5.42
CA VAL A 277 -6.77 20.21 4.90
C VAL A 277 -6.92 20.74 3.47
N ASP A 278 -6.36 21.91 3.18
CA ASP A 278 -6.40 22.53 1.85
C ASP A 278 -5.57 21.71 0.85
N ILE A 279 -4.43 21.17 1.29
CA ILE A 279 -3.61 20.26 0.49
C ILE A 279 -4.41 19.01 0.10
N ILE A 280 -5.07 18.35 1.06
CA ILE A 280 -5.91 17.16 0.79
C ILE A 280 -7.04 17.49 -0.19
N MET A 281 -7.78 18.59 0.05
CA MET A 281 -8.90 18.99 -0.81
C MET A 281 -8.47 19.29 -2.25
N PHE A 282 -7.32 19.93 -2.44
CA PHE A 282 -6.82 20.27 -3.77
C PHE A 282 -6.23 19.05 -4.51
N SER A 283 -5.59 18.14 -3.77
CA SER A 283 -4.87 17.00 -4.36
C SER A 283 -5.76 16.05 -5.17
N GLY A 284 -7.02 15.89 -4.79
CA GLY A 284 -7.98 15.05 -5.53
C GLY A 284 -8.25 15.53 -6.96
N TRP A 285 -8.04 16.82 -7.27
CA TRP A 285 -8.20 17.33 -8.63
C TRP A 285 -7.13 16.82 -9.59
N PHE A 286 -5.93 16.45 -9.10
CA PHE A 286 -4.93 15.80 -9.94
C PHE A 286 -5.38 14.40 -10.39
N HIS A 287 -6.14 13.68 -9.56
CA HIS A 287 -6.74 12.41 -9.95
C HIS A 287 -7.78 12.57 -11.05
N VAL A 288 -8.65 13.58 -10.93
CA VAL A 288 -9.65 13.89 -11.96
C VAL A 288 -8.96 14.31 -13.26
N ALA A 289 -8.00 15.23 -13.19
CA ALA A 289 -7.26 15.70 -14.36
C ALA A 289 -6.50 14.56 -15.05
N ALA A 290 -5.89 13.65 -14.29
CA ALA A 290 -5.22 12.48 -14.83
C ALA A 290 -6.19 11.57 -15.61
N LEU A 291 -7.33 11.21 -15.03
CA LEU A 291 -8.29 10.32 -15.71
C LEU A 291 -8.95 10.99 -16.92
N VAL A 292 -9.25 12.29 -16.84
CA VAL A 292 -9.74 13.06 -18.00
C VAL A 292 -8.71 13.11 -19.11
N GLY A 293 -7.43 13.36 -18.78
CA GLY A 293 -6.33 13.34 -19.75
C GLY A 293 -6.16 11.97 -20.39
N MET A 294 -6.19 10.90 -19.60
CA MET A 294 -6.12 9.52 -20.09
C MET A 294 -7.31 9.18 -21.01
N ALA A 295 -8.52 9.62 -20.65
CA ALA A 295 -9.71 9.46 -21.49
C ALA A 295 -9.55 10.18 -22.83
N ALA A 296 -9.10 11.44 -22.82
CA ALA A 296 -8.91 12.25 -24.02
C ALA A 296 -7.85 11.63 -24.97
N LEU A 297 -6.72 11.17 -24.42
CA LEU A 297 -5.69 10.47 -25.20
C LEU A 297 -6.22 9.16 -25.78
N SER A 298 -6.98 8.39 -24.99
CA SER A 298 -7.54 7.13 -25.46
C SER A 298 -8.59 7.32 -26.55
N LEU A 299 -9.51 8.28 -26.40
CA LEU A 299 -10.57 8.59 -27.35
C LEU A 299 -10.05 9.23 -28.65
N SER A 300 -8.89 9.90 -28.60
CA SER A 300 -8.21 10.41 -29.81
C SER A 300 -7.43 9.32 -30.55
N GLY A 301 -7.45 8.07 -30.08
CA GLY A 301 -6.76 6.95 -30.72
C GLY A 301 -5.25 6.91 -30.44
N ILE A 302 -4.75 7.71 -29.49
CA ILE A 302 -3.34 7.68 -29.09
C ILE A 302 -3.12 6.48 -28.17
N VAL A 303 -2.47 5.44 -28.70
CA VAL A 303 -2.16 4.20 -27.99
C VAL A 303 -0.65 4.06 -27.84
N THR A 304 -0.06 4.85 -26.95
CA THR A 304 1.37 4.82 -26.62
C THR A 304 1.56 4.56 -25.12
N TRP A 305 2.72 4.05 -24.72
CA TRP A 305 3.01 3.77 -23.31
C TRP A 305 2.89 5.03 -22.43
N TRP A 306 3.32 6.18 -22.94
CA TRP A 306 3.28 7.46 -22.21
C TRP A 306 1.84 7.97 -22.05
N ALA A 307 0.92 7.61 -22.94
CA ALA A 307 -0.49 7.99 -22.83
C ALA A 307 -1.20 7.32 -21.63
N ILE A 308 -0.57 6.31 -21.02
CA ILE A 308 -1.03 5.62 -19.81
C ILE A 308 -0.18 6.05 -18.62
N VAL A 309 1.14 6.02 -18.78
CA VAL A 309 2.11 6.29 -17.71
C VAL A 309 2.13 7.77 -17.32
N GLY A 310 1.99 8.69 -18.27
CA GLY A 310 1.93 10.13 -18.00
C GLY A 310 0.74 10.50 -17.11
N PRO A 311 -0.51 10.12 -17.46
CA PRO A 311 -1.64 10.25 -16.55
C PRO A 311 -1.45 9.54 -15.21
N HIS A 312 -0.87 8.34 -15.20
CA HIS A 312 -0.57 7.62 -13.95
C HIS A 312 0.40 8.38 -13.05
N MET A 313 1.41 9.07 -13.61
CA MET A 313 2.31 9.95 -12.86
C MET A 313 1.56 11.12 -12.23
N LEU A 314 0.67 11.78 -12.96
CA LEU A 314 -0.15 12.88 -12.44
C LEU A 314 -1.11 12.41 -11.33
N LEU A 315 -1.70 11.23 -11.52
CA LEU A 315 -2.53 10.58 -10.50
C LEU A 315 -1.71 10.28 -9.24
N SER A 316 -0.53 9.69 -9.42
CA SER A 316 0.39 9.36 -8.32
C SER A 316 0.89 10.60 -7.58
N PHE A 317 1.09 11.72 -8.28
CA PHE A 317 1.42 13.02 -7.70
C PHE A 317 0.36 13.48 -6.69
N GLY A 318 -0.92 13.45 -7.07
CA GLY A 318 -2.03 13.76 -6.15
C GLY A 318 -2.04 12.83 -4.94
N THR A 319 -1.79 11.53 -5.15
CA THR A 319 -1.71 10.56 -4.04
C THR A 319 -0.56 10.89 -3.08
N GLY A 320 0.64 11.21 -3.59
CA GLY A 320 1.80 11.59 -2.78
C GLY A 320 1.56 12.80 -1.88
N MET A 321 0.72 13.75 -2.33
CA MET A 321 0.30 14.89 -1.51
C MET A 321 -0.73 14.52 -0.42
N ILE A 322 -1.59 13.53 -0.67
CA ILE A 322 -2.62 13.10 0.29
C ILE A 322 -2.04 12.28 1.44
N VAL A 323 -1.13 11.33 1.15
CA VAL A 323 -0.73 10.27 2.10
C VAL A 323 -0.27 10.82 3.44
N ALA A 324 0.69 11.75 3.45
CA ALA A 324 1.27 12.27 4.69
C ALA A 324 0.23 13.04 5.52
N ASN A 325 -0.53 13.94 4.89
CA ASN A 325 -1.51 14.78 5.56
C ASN A 325 -2.68 13.97 6.12
N ALA A 326 -3.20 13.03 5.34
CA ALA A 326 -4.32 12.20 5.75
C ALA A 326 -3.94 11.25 6.90
N ASN A 327 -2.78 10.60 6.84
CA ASN A 327 -2.32 9.73 7.93
C ASN A 327 -2.05 10.55 9.21
N ALA A 328 -1.37 11.69 9.10
CA ALA A 328 -1.10 12.56 10.25
C ALA A 328 -2.39 13.09 10.88
N GLY A 329 -3.35 13.55 10.08
CA GLY A 329 -4.65 14.04 10.55
C GLY A 329 -5.47 12.94 11.25
N ALA A 330 -5.62 11.78 10.61
CA ALA A 330 -6.38 10.67 11.16
C ALA A 330 -5.82 10.18 12.52
N VAL A 331 -4.49 10.06 12.64
CA VAL A 331 -3.84 9.64 13.88
C VAL A 331 -3.85 10.76 14.92
N GLY A 332 -3.66 12.01 14.50
CA GLY A 332 -3.62 13.18 15.37
C GLY A 332 -4.93 13.47 16.08
N LEU A 333 -6.07 13.11 15.48
CA LEU A 333 -7.40 13.25 16.10
C LEU A 333 -7.59 12.33 17.33
N TYR A 334 -6.88 11.21 17.40
CA TYR A 334 -7.02 10.22 18.47
C TYR A 334 -5.68 9.80 19.08
N PRO A 335 -4.94 10.68 19.79
CA PRO A 335 -3.61 10.35 20.31
C PRO A 335 -3.60 9.14 21.26
N ARG A 336 -4.65 8.97 22.07
CA ARG A 336 -4.79 7.82 22.98
C ARG A 336 -5.10 6.50 22.26
N LEU A 337 -5.69 6.58 21.06
CA LEU A 337 -6.05 5.42 20.23
C LEU A 337 -5.27 5.44 18.90
N ALA A 338 -4.06 6.01 18.89
CA ALA A 338 -3.27 6.22 17.68
C ALA A 338 -2.99 4.91 16.92
N GLY A 339 -2.85 3.79 17.64
CA GLY A 339 -2.72 2.46 17.04
C GLY A 339 -3.96 2.06 16.24
N THR A 340 -5.15 2.19 16.83
CA THR A 340 -6.43 1.91 16.18
C THR A 340 -6.66 2.83 14.98
N ALA A 341 -6.42 4.13 15.14
CA ALA A 341 -6.54 5.11 14.06
C ALA A 341 -5.63 4.77 12.87
N SER A 342 -4.37 4.40 13.15
CA SER A 342 -3.41 3.97 12.12
C SER A 342 -3.83 2.68 11.44
N SER A 343 -4.35 1.70 12.19
CA SER A 343 -4.87 0.45 11.62
C SER A 343 -6.08 0.68 10.72
N LEU A 344 -7.00 1.58 11.08
CA LEU A 344 -8.13 1.98 10.24
C LEU A 344 -7.68 2.72 8.98
N ALA A 345 -6.69 3.60 9.08
CA ALA A 345 -6.09 4.25 7.90
C ALA A 345 -5.43 3.23 6.96
N GLY A 346 -4.73 2.23 7.51
CA GLY A 346 -4.16 1.13 6.73
C GLY A 346 -5.22 0.23 6.09
N LEU A 347 -6.29 -0.08 6.82
CA LEU A 347 -7.46 -0.80 6.31
C LEU A 347 -8.11 -0.04 5.16
N ALA A 348 -8.30 1.28 5.30
CA ALA A 348 -8.86 2.13 4.24
C ALA A 348 -7.98 2.13 2.99
N GLN A 349 -6.66 2.29 3.13
CA GLN A 349 -5.70 2.25 2.01
C GLN A 349 -5.78 0.93 1.23
N MET A 350 -5.68 -0.19 1.93
CA MET A 350 -5.54 -1.50 1.29
C MET A 350 -6.89 -2.08 0.88
N GLY A 351 -7.93 -1.88 1.69
CA GLY A 351 -9.30 -2.27 1.39
C GLY A 351 -9.85 -1.51 0.18
N MET A 352 -9.70 -0.18 0.14
CA MET A 352 -10.13 0.59 -1.04
C MET A 352 -9.22 0.35 -2.24
N GLY A 353 -7.93 0.13 -2.02
CA GLY A 353 -7.03 -0.37 -3.05
C GLY A 353 -7.57 -1.63 -3.75
N ALA A 354 -8.02 -2.63 -2.97
CA ALA A 354 -8.66 -3.84 -3.49
C ALA A 354 -9.98 -3.54 -4.24
N MET A 355 -10.75 -2.54 -3.81
CA MET A 355 -11.94 -2.10 -4.56
C MET A 355 -11.58 -1.52 -5.93
N GLY A 356 -10.47 -0.78 -6.02
CA GLY A 356 -9.94 -0.27 -7.28
C GLY A 356 -9.52 -1.37 -8.25
N THR A 357 -8.84 -2.41 -7.74
CA THR A 357 -8.46 -3.58 -8.57
C THR A 357 -9.69 -4.35 -9.05
N ILE A 358 -10.72 -4.53 -8.20
CA ILE A 358 -12.00 -5.15 -8.58
C ILE A 358 -12.70 -4.34 -9.67
N ALA A 359 -12.77 -3.00 -9.53
CA ALA A 359 -13.42 -2.15 -10.52
C ALA A 359 -12.77 -2.27 -11.91
N VAL A 360 -11.43 -2.31 -11.97
CA VAL A 360 -10.69 -2.50 -13.23
C VAL A 360 -10.88 -3.92 -13.78
N ALA A 361 -10.86 -4.95 -12.93
CA ALA A 361 -11.10 -6.33 -13.36
C ALA A 361 -12.51 -6.49 -13.97
N ALA A 362 -13.55 -6.00 -13.30
CA ALA A 362 -14.93 -6.12 -13.76
C ALA A 362 -15.19 -5.47 -15.13
N LEU A 363 -14.53 -4.35 -15.42
CA LEU A 363 -14.71 -3.62 -16.67
C LEU A 363 -13.82 -4.11 -17.81
N THR A 364 -12.78 -4.89 -17.51
CA THR A 364 -11.96 -5.50 -18.57
C THR A 364 -12.76 -6.57 -19.34
N VAL A 365 -13.70 -7.25 -18.66
CA VAL A 365 -14.61 -8.25 -19.23
C VAL A 365 -15.48 -7.70 -20.36
N VAL A 366 -15.84 -6.41 -20.28
CA VAL A 366 -16.77 -5.78 -21.25
C VAL A 366 -16.12 -5.61 -22.63
N GLY A 367 -14.79 -5.69 -22.71
CA GLY A 367 -14.04 -5.40 -23.92
C GLY A 367 -14.17 -3.92 -24.30
N SER A 368 -13.11 -3.36 -24.87
CA SER A 368 -13.12 -1.96 -25.29
C SER A 368 -12.32 -1.79 -26.55
N ARG A 369 -12.89 -1.06 -27.53
CA ARG A 369 -12.14 -0.55 -28.69
C ARG A 369 -10.93 0.29 -28.26
N TYR A 370 -11.00 0.87 -27.07
CA TYR A 370 -10.01 1.78 -26.50
C TYR A 370 -9.35 1.15 -25.27
N VAL A 371 -8.10 0.72 -25.40
CA VAL A 371 -7.40 -0.15 -24.43
C VAL A 371 -7.36 0.42 -23.00
N ALA A 372 -7.32 1.74 -22.84
CA ALA A 372 -7.25 2.42 -21.54
C ALA A 372 -8.62 2.72 -20.90
N MET A 373 -9.71 2.70 -21.67
CA MET A 373 -11.03 3.15 -21.20
C MET A 373 -11.64 2.32 -20.07
N PRO A 374 -11.47 0.98 -20.00
CA PRO A 374 -11.95 0.21 -18.84
C PRO A 374 -11.38 0.70 -17.52
N MET A 375 -10.09 1.08 -17.51
CA MET A 375 -9.44 1.65 -16.34
C MET A 375 -9.99 3.04 -16.02
N VAL A 376 -10.15 3.90 -17.02
CA VAL A 376 -10.74 5.24 -16.84
C VAL A 376 -12.14 5.13 -16.22
N ILE A 377 -13.02 4.31 -16.79
CA ILE A 377 -14.40 4.17 -16.33
C ILE A 377 -14.45 3.59 -14.92
N GLY A 378 -13.65 2.55 -14.62
CA GLY A 378 -13.63 1.92 -13.30
C GLY A 378 -13.09 2.81 -12.19
N LEU A 379 -12.16 3.71 -12.54
CA LEU A 379 -11.46 4.53 -11.58
C LEU A 379 -12.07 5.92 -11.37
N THR A 380 -12.85 6.42 -12.34
CA THR A 380 -13.51 7.73 -12.26
C THR A 380 -14.38 7.90 -11.00
N PRO A 381 -15.20 6.92 -10.57
CA PRO A 381 -15.97 7.04 -9.33
C PRO A 381 -15.10 7.31 -8.10
N PHE A 382 -13.93 6.67 -8.01
CA PHE A 382 -13.00 6.87 -6.90
C PHE A 382 -12.36 8.27 -6.95
N ALA A 383 -11.99 8.77 -8.14
CA ALA A 383 -11.45 10.13 -8.28
C ALA A 383 -12.46 11.20 -7.86
N ILE A 384 -13.72 11.06 -8.26
CA ILE A 384 -14.80 11.95 -7.82
C ILE A 384 -15.00 11.82 -6.30
N ALA A 385 -15.02 10.59 -5.78
CA ALA A 385 -15.19 10.33 -4.36
C ALA A 385 -14.05 10.91 -3.51
N THR A 386 -12.80 10.92 -3.99
CA THR A 386 -11.67 11.61 -3.34
C THR A 386 -12.00 13.09 -3.13
N VAL A 387 -12.42 13.80 -4.18
CA VAL A 387 -12.75 15.24 -4.11
C VAL A 387 -13.95 15.51 -3.22
N LEU A 388 -14.99 14.68 -3.30
CA LEU A 388 -16.21 14.86 -2.51
C LEU A 388 -15.98 14.56 -1.03
N SER A 389 -15.29 13.47 -0.70
CA SER A 389 -15.02 13.08 0.69
C SER A 389 -14.06 14.04 1.40
N ALA A 390 -13.12 14.66 0.68
CA ALA A 390 -12.25 15.68 1.26
C ALA A 390 -13.03 16.92 1.76
N ARG A 391 -14.24 17.17 1.26
CA ARG A 391 -15.10 18.26 1.76
C ARG A 391 -15.61 18.03 3.17
N LEU A 392 -15.52 16.81 3.71
CA LEU A 392 -15.83 16.54 5.13
C LEU A 392 -14.88 17.25 6.09
N LEU A 393 -13.70 17.67 5.61
CA LEU A 393 -12.74 18.47 6.38
C LEU A 393 -13.07 19.97 6.39
N ARG A 394 -14.08 20.43 5.62
CA ARG A 394 -14.50 21.83 5.62
C ARG A 394 -15.06 22.19 6.99
N GLY A 395 -14.43 23.14 7.66
CA GLY A 395 -14.83 23.61 9.00
C GLY A 395 -13.96 23.10 10.14
N GLU A 396 -12.91 22.30 9.88
CA GLU A 396 -11.88 22.09 10.90
C GLU A 396 -11.20 23.41 11.26
N PRO A 397 -10.95 23.68 12.56
CA PRO A 397 -10.15 24.82 12.97
C PRO A 397 -8.80 24.75 12.27
N ARG A 398 -8.49 25.77 11.46
CA ARG A 398 -7.17 25.89 10.86
C ARG A 398 -6.16 25.92 12.00
N ALA A 399 -5.26 24.94 12.05
CA ALA A 399 -4.15 24.98 13.00
C ALA A 399 -3.47 26.36 12.85
N PRO A 400 -3.21 27.08 13.96
CA PRO A 400 -2.49 28.35 13.87
C PRO A 400 -1.18 28.10 13.11
N LYS A 401 -0.80 29.05 12.25
CA LYS A 401 0.51 29.02 11.61
C LYS A 401 1.53 28.83 12.74
N LEU A 402 2.42 27.86 12.58
CA LEU A 402 3.59 27.78 13.45
C LEU A 402 4.35 29.09 13.20
N ASP A 403 4.27 30.01 14.15
CA ASP A 403 5.01 31.26 14.07
C ASP A 403 6.51 30.93 13.96
N ASP A 404 7.20 31.67 13.07
CA ASP A 404 8.57 31.43 12.57
C ASP A 404 9.65 31.33 13.66
#